data_AF-A0A8T9B6L6-F1
#
_entry.id   AF-A0A8T9B6L6-F1
#
_cell.length_a   1.000
_cell.length_b   1.000
_cell.length_c   1.000
_cell.angle_alpha   90.00
_cell.angle_beta   90.00
_cell.angle_gamma   90.00
#
_symmetry.space_group_name_H-M   'P 1'
#
loop_
_entity.id
_entity.type
_entity.pdbx_description
1 polymer ?
#
loop_
_entity_poly.entity_id
_entity_poly.type
_entity_poly.pdbx_seq_one_letter_code
_entity_poly.pdbx_strand_id
1 'polypeptide(L)'
;MGEFWEKQLRGDIPTSWPDIPSGFPVHAKQVVKLSASLQTMGQSEFVGSALLRAAWAMTVGLYTTSTDIIYAEIFSGRNISLEGTAQISGPLITTVPMRVRFDKTLTVESYLAEVQRQAVDLIPYQHVGLQNITKILAGKQSLPELRHMFIIQSENEREEEVEALWLESLPFESADFDTFPMNVSCTQDGDNVEVEIKFDDRILSTDEMDRIIDQFLHLLHQLRTAPGQSRLNQLQLLSRASPSDTQIRGCIRSSTKYEVSSIVASRLAQAGVGPNVFVPLCFNKSSAIVAMLGVLKAGGACVSLDPARPVSRIKRIIEDTRATLVLSSPGQAKLFKGLVSEARIAPSFNVGQNPNDPAFVIYTSGTTGVPKGVVVPHKAICTSAFAHGERLKIGRDTRALQFAVYTFDASIQDIFTVLQRGGCVGAVSALSQTKTVQATYQEQ
;
A
#
# COMPACT_ATOMS: atom_id res chain seq x y z
N MET A 1 23.18 -27.34 -15.12
CA MET A 1 22.48 -26.05 -15.36
C MET A 1 20.97 -26.23 -15.46
N GLY A 2 20.45 -27.04 -16.39
CA GLY A 2 18.99 -27.28 -16.51
C GLY A 2 18.35 -27.87 -15.26
N GLU A 3 18.94 -28.92 -14.68
CA GLU A 3 18.44 -29.57 -13.46
C GLU A 3 18.35 -28.61 -12.25
N PHE A 4 19.28 -27.66 -12.13
CA PHE A 4 19.25 -26.66 -11.06
C PHE A 4 18.02 -25.77 -11.18
N TRP A 5 17.79 -25.17 -12.36
CA TRP A 5 16.64 -24.29 -12.59
C TRP A 5 15.31 -25.03 -12.52
N GLU A 6 15.25 -26.27 -12.99
CA GLU A 6 14.08 -27.14 -12.83
C GLU A 6 13.78 -27.43 -11.36
N LYS A 7 14.80 -27.71 -10.55
CA LYS A 7 14.64 -27.93 -9.10
C LYS A 7 14.20 -26.64 -8.38
N GLN A 8 14.88 -25.54 -8.67
CA GLN A 8 14.67 -24.23 -8.03
C GLN A 8 13.27 -23.68 -8.31
N LEU A 9 12.76 -23.89 -9.53
CA LEU A 9 11.47 -23.33 -9.95
C LEU A 9 10.32 -24.33 -9.92
N ARG A 10 10.57 -25.61 -9.56
CA ARG A 10 9.59 -26.72 -9.60
C ARG A 10 8.22 -26.42 -8.96
N GLY A 11 7.15 -26.89 -9.61
CA GLY A 11 5.78 -26.85 -9.07
C GLY A 11 5.11 -25.49 -9.23
N ASP A 12 3.82 -25.36 -8.91
CA ASP A 12 3.02 -24.18 -9.23
C ASP A 12 3.67 -22.88 -8.74
N ILE A 13 4.07 -22.02 -9.68
CA ILE A 13 4.79 -20.78 -9.38
C ILE A 13 3.77 -19.72 -8.92
N PRO A 14 4.02 -19.02 -7.80
CA PRO A 14 3.13 -17.97 -7.33
C PRO A 14 3.00 -16.84 -8.36
N THR A 15 1.83 -16.20 -8.38
CA THR A 15 1.60 -14.99 -9.18
C THR A 15 2.50 -13.85 -8.70
N SER A 16 3.10 -13.12 -9.64
CA SER A 16 3.95 -11.98 -9.32
C SER A 16 3.15 -10.78 -8.83
N TRP A 17 3.75 -10.05 -7.89
CA TRP A 17 3.21 -8.84 -7.25
C TRP A 17 4.08 -7.63 -7.61
N PRO A 18 3.53 -6.40 -7.74
CA PRO A 18 2.14 -5.98 -7.60
C PRO A 18 1.19 -6.48 -8.72
N ASP A 19 -0.12 -6.42 -8.49
CA ASP A 19 -1.11 -6.81 -9.51
C ASP A 19 -1.27 -5.72 -10.57
N ILE A 20 -1.07 -6.07 -11.83
CA ILE A 20 -1.13 -5.13 -12.95
C ILE A 20 -2.07 -5.69 -14.04
N PRO A 21 -2.93 -4.84 -14.63
CA PRO A 21 -3.67 -5.19 -15.85
C PRO A 21 -2.72 -5.51 -17.01
N SER A 22 -3.06 -6.52 -17.83
CA SER A 22 -2.26 -6.87 -19.01
C SER A 22 -2.13 -5.68 -19.96
N GLY A 23 -0.90 -5.41 -20.42
CA GLY A 23 -0.58 -4.32 -21.36
C GLY A 23 -0.51 -2.92 -20.73
N PHE A 24 -0.49 -2.81 -19.40
CA PHE A 24 -0.32 -1.53 -18.73
C PHE A 24 1.11 -1.01 -18.92
N PRO A 25 1.32 0.21 -19.44
CA PRO A 25 2.66 0.72 -19.66
C PRO A 25 3.26 1.17 -18.32
N VAL A 26 4.34 0.50 -17.91
CA VAL A 26 5.07 0.77 -16.66
C VAL A 26 5.71 2.17 -16.72
N HIS A 27 5.48 2.98 -15.68
CA HIS A 27 6.15 4.28 -15.49
C HIS A 27 6.56 4.41 -14.03
N ALA A 28 7.66 3.77 -13.62
CA ALA A 28 8.16 3.81 -12.26
C ALA A 28 8.87 5.14 -11.95
N LYS A 29 8.11 6.23 -11.79
CA LYS A 29 8.66 7.59 -11.64
C LYS A 29 8.83 8.05 -10.19
N GLN A 30 8.09 7.49 -9.25
CA GLN A 30 8.21 7.88 -7.85
C GLN A 30 9.39 7.18 -7.22
N VAL A 31 10.15 7.91 -6.39
CA VAL A 31 11.33 7.40 -5.70
C VAL A 31 11.17 7.66 -4.21
N VAL A 32 11.40 6.63 -3.40
CA VAL A 32 11.53 6.74 -1.95
C VAL A 32 12.88 6.17 -1.55
N LYS A 33 13.66 6.94 -0.79
CA LYS A 33 14.98 6.53 -0.27
C LYS A 33 14.98 6.53 1.25
N LEU A 34 15.54 5.50 1.85
CA LEU A 34 15.76 5.41 3.29
C LEU A 34 17.13 4.80 3.58
N SER A 35 17.67 5.10 4.76
CA SER A 35 18.88 4.47 5.26
C SER A 35 18.57 3.72 6.55
N ALA A 36 19.07 2.50 6.67
CA ALA A 36 18.94 1.67 7.85
C ALA A 36 20.33 1.14 8.25
N SER A 37 20.61 1.11 9.55
CA SER A 37 21.85 0.51 10.06
C SER A 37 21.62 -0.96 10.42
N LEU A 38 22.40 -1.84 9.82
CA LEU A 38 22.56 -3.26 10.14
C LEU A 38 23.40 -3.53 11.39
N GLN A 39 24.03 -2.53 12.02
CA GLN A 39 24.88 -2.69 13.22
C GLN A 39 24.30 -3.70 14.22
N THR A 40 25.10 -4.70 14.55
CA THR A 40 24.74 -5.80 15.43
C THR A 40 25.07 -5.52 16.89
N MET A 41 24.16 -5.84 17.81
CA MET A 41 24.55 -6.18 19.19
C MET A 41 24.90 -7.68 19.25
N GLY A 42 26.10 -8.03 18.75
CA GLY A 42 26.65 -9.39 18.76
C GLY A 42 26.93 -9.98 17.38
N GLN A 43 27.99 -10.79 17.24
CA GLN A 43 28.35 -11.44 15.96
C GLN A 43 27.18 -12.24 15.40
N SER A 44 26.53 -11.73 14.35
CA SER A 44 25.59 -12.53 13.56
C SER A 44 26.39 -13.36 12.56
N GLU A 45 26.18 -14.67 12.54
CA GLU A 45 26.85 -15.59 11.60
C GLU A 45 26.35 -15.44 10.15
N PHE A 46 25.31 -14.63 9.90
CA PHE A 46 24.64 -14.51 8.61
C PHE A 46 25.06 -13.25 7.83
N VAL A 47 25.23 -13.42 6.51
CA VAL A 47 25.60 -12.33 5.59
C VAL A 47 24.43 -11.34 5.46
N GLY A 48 24.70 -10.02 5.48
CA GLY A 48 23.67 -8.97 5.38
C GLY A 48 22.72 -9.12 4.18
N SER A 49 23.22 -9.64 3.06
CA SER A 49 22.41 -9.92 1.87
C SER A 49 21.39 -11.05 2.06
N ALA A 50 21.63 -12.01 2.96
CA ALA A 50 20.66 -13.05 3.31
C ALA A 50 19.51 -12.47 4.16
N LEU A 51 19.82 -11.58 5.11
CA LEU A 51 18.83 -10.85 5.90
C LEU A 51 17.92 -10.01 5.01
N LEU A 52 18.50 -9.28 4.05
CA LEU A 52 17.75 -8.46 3.09
C LEU A 52 16.79 -9.30 2.24
N ARG A 53 17.26 -10.41 1.66
CA ARG A 53 16.41 -11.34 0.87
C ARG A 53 15.29 -11.95 1.72
N ALA A 54 15.62 -12.40 2.93
CA ALA A 54 14.66 -12.99 3.86
C ALA A 54 13.56 -11.99 4.26
N ALA A 55 13.96 -10.79 4.68
CA ALA A 55 13.03 -9.73 5.05
C ALA A 55 12.13 -9.31 3.87
N TRP A 56 12.70 -9.20 2.67
CA TRP A 56 11.96 -8.82 1.47
C TRP A 56 10.94 -9.91 1.08
N ALA A 57 11.36 -11.17 1.07
CA ALA A 57 10.48 -12.31 0.80
C ALA A 57 9.30 -12.37 1.77
N MET A 58 9.55 -12.17 3.07
CA MET A 58 8.50 -12.09 4.08
C MET A 58 7.56 -10.90 3.83
N THR A 59 8.11 -9.75 3.44
CA THR A 59 7.32 -8.54 3.14
C THR A 59 6.38 -8.79 1.97
N VAL A 60 6.87 -9.32 0.85
CA VAL A 60 6.05 -9.68 -0.31
C VAL A 60 5.00 -10.74 0.07
N GLY A 61 5.36 -11.68 0.95
CA GLY A 61 4.44 -12.68 1.50
C GLY A 61 3.22 -12.08 2.21
N LEU A 62 3.36 -10.89 2.81
CA LEU A 62 2.23 -10.18 3.43
C LEU A 62 1.19 -9.72 2.41
N TYR A 63 1.64 -9.21 1.26
CA TYR A 63 0.77 -8.66 0.22
C TYR A 63 0.19 -9.74 -0.69
N THR A 64 0.94 -10.81 -0.90
CA THR A 64 0.51 -11.98 -1.69
C THR A 64 -0.28 -12.99 -0.85
N THR A 65 -0.29 -12.87 0.48
CA THR A 65 -0.85 -13.86 1.41
C THR A 65 -0.27 -15.27 1.19
N SER A 66 0.97 -15.33 0.71
CA SER A 66 1.68 -16.56 0.33
C SER A 66 2.99 -16.68 1.10
N THR A 67 3.44 -17.90 1.33
CA THR A 67 4.80 -18.18 1.83
C THR A 67 5.73 -18.69 0.73
N ASP A 68 5.25 -18.65 -0.50
CA ASP A 68 5.97 -18.93 -1.73
C ASP A 68 5.91 -17.67 -2.58
N ILE A 69 7.06 -17.03 -2.78
CA ILE A 69 7.16 -15.74 -3.46
C ILE A 69 8.21 -15.83 -4.57
N ILE A 70 7.98 -15.09 -5.66
CA ILE A 70 8.91 -14.99 -6.79
C ILE A 70 9.13 -13.55 -7.18
N TYR A 71 10.39 -13.19 -7.45
CA TYR A 71 10.80 -11.85 -7.90
C TYR A 71 11.97 -11.93 -8.87
N ALA A 72 12.25 -10.84 -9.58
CA ALA A 72 13.45 -10.72 -10.40
C ALA A 72 14.62 -10.26 -9.53
N GLU A 73 15.70 -11.03 -9.50
CA GLU A 73 16.96 -10.57 -8.89
C GLU A 73 17.95 -10.22 -9.99
N ILE A 74 18.60 -9.07 -9.86
CA ILE A 74 19.56 -8.57 -10.83
C ILE A 74 20.96 -8.66 -10.26
N PHE A 75 21.86 -9.26 -11.04
CA PHE A 75 23.27 -9.40 -10.73
C PHE A 75 24.10 -8.59 -11.72
N SER A 76 25.19 -7.97 -11.25
CA SER A 76 26.12 -7.20 -12.11
C SER A 76 26.82 -8.06 -13.16
N GLY A 77 26.93 -9.37 -12.93
CA GLY A 77 27.68 -10.32 -13.77
C GLY A 77 29.20 -10.14 -13.71
N ARG A 78 29.71 -9.17 -12.92
CA ARG A 78 31.15 -8.90 -12.76
C ARG A 78 31.82 -9.75 -11.66
N ASN A 79 31.03 -10.48 -10.88
CA ASN A 79 31.50 -11.40 -9.82
C ASN A 79 31.95 -12.79 -10.34
N ILE A 80 32.33 -12.89 -11.61
CA ILE A 80 32.81 -14.15 -12.20
C ILE A 80 34.33 -14.21 -12.06
N SER A 81 34.85 -15.33 -11.55
CA SER A 81 36.29 -15.65 -11.43
C SER A 81 36.96 -15.91 -12.78
N LEU A 82 36.82 -14.98 -13.72
CA LEU A 82 37.56 -14.92 -14.97
C LEU A 82 38.43 -13.67 -14.93
N GLU A 83 39.73 -13.83 -15.20
CA GLU A 83 40.67 -12.72 -15.23
C GLU A 83 40.18 -11.63 -16.20
N GLY A 84 40.11 -10.38 -15.72
CA GLY A 84 39.71 -9.22 -16.54
C GLY A 84 38.21 -8.96 -16.68
N THR A 85 37.30 -9.72 -16.03
CA THR A 85 35.85 -9.47 -16.08
C THR A 85 35.42 -8.09 -15.59
N ALA A 86 36.08 -7.57 -14.57
CA ALA A 86 35.86 -6.21 -14.07
C ALA A 86 36.14 -5.15 -15.16
N GLN A 87 37.03 -5.44 -16.12
CA GLN A 87 37.49 -4.53 -17.17
C GLN A 87 36.75 -4.71 -18.51
N ILE A 88 35.76 -5.62 -18.57
CA ILE A 88 34.96 -5.83 -19.78
C ILE A 88 34.04 -4.62 -20.00
N SER A 89 34.11 -4.06 -21.21
CA SER A 89 33.17 -3.04 -21.70
C SER A 89 31.95 -3.71 -22.32
N GLY A 90 30.77 -3.56 -21.69
CA GLY A 90 29.50 -4.12 -22.16
C GLY A 90 28.55 -4.50 -21.01
N PRO A 91 27.23 -4.68 -21.27
CA PRO A 91 26.27 -5.05 -20.24
C PRO A 91 26.47 -6.51 -19.83
N LEU A 92 27.01 -6.73 -18.64
CA LEU A 92 27.10 -8.04 -17.99
C LEU A 92 25.93 -8.32 -17.03
N ILE A 93 25.02 -7.35 -16.90
CA ILE A 93 23.88 -7.42 -16.02
C ILE A 93 23.01 -8.62 -16.39
N THR A 94 22.70 -9.44 -15.41
CA THR A 94 21.89 -10.64 -15.58
C THR A 94 20.71 -10.62 -14.64
N THR A 95 19.51 -10.79 -15.20
CA THR A 95 18.27 -10.96 -14.42
C THR A 95 17.94 -12.44 -14.29
N VAL A 96 17.65 -12.91 -13.08
CA VAL A 96 17.21 -14.28 -12.83
C VAL A 96 15.96 -14.31 -11.93
N PRO A 97 15.07 -15.30 -12.09
CA PRO A 97 13.92 -15.47 -11.21
C PRO A 97 14.37 -16.06 -9.86
N MET A 98 14.05 -15.37 -8.77
CA MET A 98 14.30 -15.82 -7.42
C MET A 98 13.01 -16.23 -6.74
N ARG A 99 12.89 -17.52 -6.44
CA ARG A 99 11.75 -18.11 -5.74
C ARG A 99 12.17 -18.45 -4.31
N VAL A 100 11.61 -17.74 -3.34
CA VAL A 100 11.85 -17.98 -1.92
C VAL A 100 10.61 -18.65 -1.33
N ARG A 101 10.82 -19.76 -0.65
CA ARG A 101 9.79 -20.45 0.12
C ARG A 101 10.17 -20.45 1.57
N PHE A 102 9.18 -20.23 2.43
CA PHE A 102 9.37 -20.34 3.86
C PHE A 102 8.16 -20.99 4.51
N ASP A 103 8.39 -21.68 5.62
CA ASP A 103 7.33 -22.15 6.49
C ASP A 103 7.34 -21.29 7.76
N LYS A 104 6.17 -20.78 8.14
CA LYS A 104 5.97 -19.95 9.33
C LYS A 104 6.33 -20.69 10.63
N THR A 105 6.43 -22.02 10.60
CA THR A 105 6.85 -22.84 11.76
C THR A 105 8.37 -22.93 11.93
N LEU A 106 9.16 -22.57 10.91
CA LEU A 106 10.63 -22.59 10.97
C LEU A 106 11.16 -21.59 12.00
N THR A 107 12.36 -21.88 12.50
CA THR A 107 13.11 -20.92 13.31
C THR A 107 13.74 -19.85 12.43
N VAL A 108 13.98 -18.67 12.99
CA VAL A 108 14.67 -17.56 12.31
C VAL A 108 16.02 -18.02 11.76
N GLU A 109 16.79 -18.73 12.57
CA GLU A 109 18.11 -19.26 12.20
C GLU A 109 18.04 -20.24 11.02
N SER A 110 17.08 -21.18 11.04
CA SER A 110 16.89 -22.15 9.97
C SER A 110 16.49 -21.47 8.66
N TYR A 111 15.62 -20.47 8.76
CA TYR A 111 15.17 -19.71 7.60
C TYR A 111 16.30 -18.89 6.97
N LEU A 112 17.06 -18.15 7.77
CA LEU A 112 18.22 -17.39 7.29
C LEU A 112 19.28 -18.30 6.67
N ALA A 113 19.52 -19.48 7.27
CA ALA A 113 20.42 -20.48 6.72
C ALA A 113 19.94 -21.03 5.38
N GLU A 114 18.64 -21.26 5.19
CA GLU A 114 18.07 -21.68 3.91
C GLU A 114 18.21 -20.61 2.83
N VAL A 115 17.89 -19.35 3.15
CA VAL A 115 18.01 -18.23 2.21
C VAL A 115 19.48 -18.00 1.83
N GLN A 116 20.40 -18.08 2.80
CA GLN A 116 21.83 -17.97 2.53
C GLN A 116 22.34 -19.13 1.67
N ARG A 117 21.94 -20.37 1.98
CA ARG A 117 22.32 -21.55 1.19
C ARG A 117 21.82 -21.45 -0.24
N GLN A 118 20.57 -21.02 -0.43
CA GLN A 118 19.99 -20.80 -1.75
C GLN A 118 20.77 -19.76 -2.55
N ALA A 119 21.19 -18.66 -1.91
CA ALA A 119 22.02 -17.64 -2.56
C ALA A 119 23.39 -18.19 -2.98
N VAL A 120 24.03 -19.01 -2.14
CA VAL A 120 25.31 -19.66 -2.46
C VAL A 120 25.17 -20.67 -3.60
N ASP A 121 24.14 -21.52 -3.56
CA ASP A 121 23.86 -22.52 -4.59
C ASP A 121 23.54 -21.88 -5.96
N LEU A 122 23.07 -20.62 -5.97
CA LEU A 122 22.78 -19.84 -7.16
C LEU A 122 24.04 -19.29 -7.85
N ILE A 123 25.14 -19.03 -7.12
CA ILE A 123 26.34 -18.36 -7.64
C ILE A 123 26.86 -18.98 -8.96
N PRO A 124 26.96 -20.32 -9.10
CA PRO A 124 27.43 -20.94 -10.34
C PRO A 124 26.45 -20.79 -11.53
N TYR A 125 25.21 -20.38 -11.30
CA TYR A 125 24.13 -20.34 -12.30
C TYR A 125 23.57 -18.92 -12.53
N GLN A 126 23.99 -17.91 -11.75
CA GLN A 126 23.46 -16.55 -11.82
C GLN A 126 23.67 -15.83 -13.15
N HIS A 127 24.56 -16.34 -14.03
CA HIS A 127 24.92 -15.76 -15.32
C HIS A 127 24.06 -16.26 -16.51
N VAL A 128 23.07 -17.14 -16.27
CA VAL A 128 22.29 -17.77 -17.35
C VAL A 128 21.31 -16.79 -17.99
N GLY A 129 20.71 -15.91 -17.18
CA GLY A 129 19.73 -14.91 -17.62
C GLY A 129 18.32 -15.46 -17.87
N LEU A 130 17.31 -14.64 -17.58
CA LEU A 130 15.90 -15.00 -17.57
C LEU A 130 15.41 -15.59 -18.90
N GLN A 131 15.88 -15.07 -20.04
CA GLN A 131 15.49 -15.59 -21.35
C GLN A 131 15.95 -17.03 -21.57
N ASN A 132 17.18 -17.37 -21.18
CA ASN A 132 17.70 -18.73 -21.31
C ASN A 132 17.07 -19.66 -20.28
N ILE A 133 16.79 -19.18 -19.06
CA ILE A 133 16.05 -19.95 -18.05
C ILE A 133 14.64 -20.29 -18.57
N THR A 134 13.96 -19.32 -19.20
CA THR A 134 12.65 -19.54 -19.82
C THR A 134 12.72 -20.59 -20.93
N LYS A 135 13.78 -20.59 -21.75
CA LYS A 135 14.02 -21.63 -22.78
C LYS A 135 14.30 -23.01 -22.16
N ILE A 136 15.09 -23.07 -21.09
CA ILE A 136 15.39 -24.32 -20.36
C ILE A 136 14.12 -24.96 -19.81
N LEU A 137 13.19 -24.14 -19.31
CA LEU A 137 11.93 -24.59 -18.73
C LEU A 137 10.81 -24.80 -19.75
N ALA A 138 11.02 -24.43 -21.01
CA ALA A 138 10.00 -24.54 -22.06
C ALA A 138 9.46 -25.97 -22.16
N GLY A 139 8.13 -26.12 -22.10
CA GLY A 139 7.45 -27.41 -22.11
C GLY A 139 7.46 -28.19 -20.79
N LYS A 140 8.20 -27.72 -19.78
CA LYS A 140 8.19 -28.28 -18.42
C LYS A 140 7.43 -27.40 -17.44
N GLN A 141 7.61 -26.09 -17.56
CA GLN A 141 7.05 -25.12 -16.61
C GLN A 141 6.95 -23.72 -17.23
N SER A 142 5.83 -23.03 -16.98
CA SER A 142 5.65 -21.63 -17.38
C SER A 142 6.08 -20.71 -16.24
N LEU A 143 6.96 -19.76 -16.53
CA LEU A 143 7.27 -18.67 -15.59
C LEU A 143 6.20 -17.58 -15.69
N PRO A 144 5.75 -17.00 -14.56
CA PRO A 144 4.95 -15.79 -14.59
C PRO A 144 5.80 -14.61 -15.07
N GLU A 145 5.13 -13.59 -15.59
CA GLU A 145 5.76 -12.30 -15.83
C GLU A 145 6.18 -11.72 -14.47
N LEU A 146 7.49 -11.57 -14.25
CA LEU A 146 8.03 -11.00 -13.03
C LEU A 146 7.68 -9.52 -12.97
N ARG A 147 7.07 -9.09 -11.86
CA ARG A 147 6.50 -7.73 -11.72
C ARG A 147 7.24 -6.84 -10.74
N HIS A 148 8.29 -7.33 -10.10
CA HIS A 148 9.19 -6.46 -9.35
C HIS A 148 10.59 -7.03 -9.37
N MET A 149 11.54 -6.11 -9.22
CA MET A 149 12.95 -6.44 -9.11
C MET A 149 13.48 -6.07 -7.74
N PHE A 150 14.42 -6.89 -7.26
CA PHE A 150 15.14 -6.73 -6.01
C PHE A 150 16.63 -6.80 -6.31
N ILE A 151 17.38 -5.77 -5.93
CA ILE A 151 18.82 -5.67 -6.16
C ILE A 151 19.51 -5.48 -4.81
N ILE A 152 20.60 -6.21 -4.59
CA ILE A 152 21.54 -5.96 -3.50
C ILE A 152 22.90 -5.68 -4.12
N GLN A 153 23.48 -4.52 -3.80
CA GLN A 153 24.80 -4.08 -4.28
C GLN A 153 25.67 -3.67 -3.11
N SER A 154 26.98 -3.82 -3.24
CA SER A 154 27.95 -3.21 -2.33
C SER A 154 28.22 -1.77 -2.75
N GLU A 155 28.55 -0.87 -1.81
CA GLU A 155 28.92 0.50 -2.15
C GLU A 155 30.14 0.56 -3.09
N ASN A 156 31.08 -0.37 -2.96
CA ASN A 156 32.23 -0.49 -3.87
C ASN A 156 31.84 -0.84 -5.33
N GLU A 157 30.61 -1.27 -5.56
CA GLU A 157 30.06 -1.56 -6.89
C GLU A 157 29.29 -0.36 -7.47
N ARG A 158 29.12 0.75 -6.73
CA ARG A 158 28.65 1.99 -7.34
C ARG A 158 29.69 2.44 -8.36
N GLU A 159 29.22 2.80 -9.55
CA GLU A 159 30.05 3.50 -10.51
C GLU A 159 30.53 4.80 -9.84
N GLU A 160 31.82 4.90 -9.54
CA GLU A 160 32.42 6.19 -9.20
C GLU A 160 32.13 7.12 -10.37
N GLU A 161 31.55 8.29 -10.09
CA GLU A 161 31.48 9.35 -11.08
C GLU A 161 32.91 9.63 -11.53
N VAL A 162 33.21 9.21 -12.76
CA VAL A 162 34.53 9.39 -13.35
C VAL A 162 34.71 10.89 -13.56
N GLU A 163 35.33 11.58 -12.60
CA GLU A 163 35.90 12.93 -12.75
C GLU A 163 37.14 12.89 -13.69
N ALA A 164 37.07 12.14 -14.80
CA ALA A 164 38.09 12.20 -15.83
C ALA A 164 37.72 13.30 -16.83
N LEU A 165 38.59 14.31 -16.90
CA LEU A 165 38.73 15.23 -18.05
C LEU A 165 37.46 16.01 -18.42
N TRP A 166 37.10 17.04 -17.63
CA TRP A 166 36.17 18.10 -18.05
C TRP A 166 34.79 17.62 -18.51
N LEU A 167 34.44 16.36 -18.21
CA LEU A 167 33.15 15.76 -18.47
C LEU A 167 32.26 16.08 -17.26
N GLU A 168 31.26 16.94 -17.48
CA GLU A 168 30.19 17.14 -16.53
C GLU A 168 29.19 15.97 -16.69
N SER A 169 29.00 15.21 -15.61
CA SER A 169 27.93 14.20 -15.52
C SER A 169 26.59 14.94 -15.60
N LEU A 170 25.96 14.91 -16.77
CA LEU A 170 24.60 15.41 -16.89
C LEU A 170 23.66 14.39 -16.23
N PRO A 171 22.75 14.82 -15.35
CA PRO A 171 21.77 13.92 -14.77
C PRO A 171 20.96 13.29 -15.90
N PHE A 172 21.23 12.01 -16.17
CA PHE A 172 20.46 11.23 -17.12
C PHE A 172 19.16 10.82 -16.43
N GLU A 173 18.02 11.33 -16.91
CA GLU A 173 16.71 10.86 -16.46
C GLU A 173 16.53 9.39 -16.87
N SER A 174 16.93 8.47 -15.97
CA SER A 174 16.79 7.01 -16.11
C SER A 174 15.33 6.51 -16.22
N ALA A 175 14.34 7.41 -16.20
CA ALA A 175 12.92 7.11 -16.12
C ALA A 175 12.39 6.26 -17.29
N ASP A 176 13.11 6.18 -18.40
CA ASP A 176 12.69 5.44 -19.61
C ASP A 176 13.24 3.99 -19.71
N PHE A 177 14.05 3.53 -18.74
CA PHE A 177 14.61 2.16 -18.75
C PHE A 177 14.04 1.22 -17.68
N ASP A 178 13.16 1.71 -16.80
CA ASP A 178 12.57 0.91 -15.74
C ASP A 178 11.53 -0.06 -16.30
N THR A 179 11.91 -1.33 -16.40
CA THR A 179 11.07 -2.40 -16.97
C THR A 179 10.07 -3.00 -15.98
N PHE A 180 10.24 -2.77 -14.69
CA PHE A 180 9.32 -3.25 -13.65
C PHE A 180 8.59 -2.07 -12.96
N PRO A 181 7.32 -2.25 -12.56
CA PRO A 181 6.54 -1.23 -11.84
C PRO A 181 7.05 -0.93 -10.43
N MET A 182 7.95 -1.77 -9.91
CA MET A 182 8.57 -1.59 -8.60
C MET A 182 10.00 -2.15 -8.63
N ASN A 183 10.95 -1.28 -8.35
CA ASN A 183 12.38 -1.55 -8.33
C ASN A 183 12.88 -1.28 -6.93
N VAL A 184 13.36 -2.32 -6.24
CA VAL A 184 13.90 -2.21 -4.89
C VAL A 184 15.40 -2.43 -4.97
N SER A 185 16.17 -1.40 -4.60
CA SER A 185 17.62 -1.43 -4.56
C SER A 185 18.09 -1.29 -3.13
N CYS A 186 18.97 -2.19 -2.69
CA CYS A 186 19.65 -2.13 -1.41
C CYS A 186 21.14 -1.96 -1.66
N THR A 187 21.69 -0.79 -1.36
CA THR A 187 23.14 -0.53 -1.38
C THR A 187 23.69 -0.73 0.03
N GLN A 188 24.60 -1.68 0.21
CA GLN A 188 25.23 -1.98 1.48
C GLN A 188 26.62 -1.34 1.55
N ASP A 189 26.83 -0.47 2.55
CA ASP A 189 28.12 0.08 2.95
C ASP A 189 28.45 -0.40 4.37
N GLY A 190 29.31 -1.43 4.47
CA GLY A 190 29.63 -2.07 5.74
C GLY A 190 28.38 -2.53 6.49
N ASP A 191 28.11 -1.87 7.63
CA ASP A 191 26.95 -2.11 8.49
C ASP A 191 25.76 -1.19 8.16
N ASN A 192 25.81 -0.36 7.13
CA ASN A 192 24.70 0.49 6.70
C ASN A 192 24.11 -0.04 5.41
N VAL A 193 22.80 0.08 5.27
CA VAL A 193 22.07 -0.22 4.04
C VAL A 193 21.22 0.97 3.66
N GLU A 194 21.45 1.49 2.47
CA GLU A 194 20.55 2.41 1.79
C GLU A 194 19.55 1.61 0.97
N VAL A 195 18.26 1.85 1.20
CA VAL A 195 17.15 1.25 0.46
C VAL A 195 16.52 2.32 -0.40
N GLU A 196 16.59 2.14 -1.71
CA GLU A 196 15.88 2.96 -2.70
C GLU A 196 14.78 2.13 -3.35
N ILE A 197 13.55 2.63 -3.33
CA ILE A 197 12.43 2.02 -4.05
C ILE A 197 11.91 3.00 -5.09
N LYS A 198 11.98 2.60 -6.37
CA LYS A 198 11.29 3.27 -7.47
C LYS A 198 10.00 2.54 -7.80
N PHE A 199 8.89 3.26 -7.97
CA PHE A 199 7.60 2.63 -8.24
C PHE A 199 6.65 3.50 -9.07
N ASP A 200 5.64 2.84 -9.64
CA ASP A 200 4.55 3.46 -10.38
C ASP A 200 3.36 3.75 -9.46
N ASP A 201 3.09 5.04 -9.21
CA ASP A 201 2.06 5.51 -8.28
C ASP A 201 0.62 5.27 -8.75
N ARG A 202 0.45 4.85 -10.00
CA ARG A 202 -0.84 4.41 -10.56
C ARG A 202 -1.13 2.95 -10.22
N ILE A 203 -0.11 2.18 -9.83
CA ILE A 203 -0.20 0.78 -9.42
C ILE A 203 -0.16 0.65 -7.90
N LEU A 204 0.83 1.29 -7.25
CA LEU A 204 1.00 1.31 -5.80
C LEU A 204 0.99 2.75 -5.32
N SER A 205 0.04 3.16 -4.47
CA SER A 205 0.05 4.55 -3.98
C SER A 205 1.27 4.82 -3.08
N THR A 206 1.67 6.09 -2.93
CA THR A 206 2.74 6.47 -2.00
C THR A 206 2.45 5.99 -0.58
N ASP A 207 1.20 6.13 -0.13
CA ASP A 207 0.76 5.62 1.18
C ASP A 207 0.90 4.10 1.31
N GLU A 208 0.77 3.35 0.21
CA GLU A 208 1.00 1.89 0.15
C GLU A 208 2.48 1.58 0.24
N MET A 209 3.30 2.31 -0.53
CA MET A 209 4.74 2.14 -0.55
C MET A 209 5.37 2.40 0.82
N ASP A 210 4.97 3.46 1.50
CA ASP A 210 5.45 3.76 2.86
C ASP A 210 5.19 2.58 3.82
N ARG A 211 4.09 1.82 3.63
CA ARG A 211 3.81 0.62 4.46
C ARG A 211 4.65 -0.56 4.09
N ILE A 212 4.85 -0.79 2.81
CA ILE A 212 5.72 -1.85 2.31
C ILE A 212 7.12 -1.64 2.89
N ILE A 213 7.63 -0.42 2.83
CA ILE A 213 8.92 -0.01 3.38
C ILE A 213 8.98 -0.22 4.88
N ASP A 214 8.02 0.30 5.64
CA ASP A 214 8.07 0.20 7.10
C ASP A 214 7.94 -1.25 7.59
N GLN A 215 7.19 -2.08 6.86
CA GLN A 215 7.11 -3.52 7.13
C GLN A 215 8.42 -4.22 6.79
N PHE A 216 9.03 -3.87 5.67
CA PHE A 216 10.33 -4.41 5.27
C PHE A 216 11.40 -4.09 6.31
N LEU A 217 11.53 -2.82 6.72
CA LEU A 217 12.47 -2.40 7.76
C LEU A 217 12.18 -3.04 9.11
N HIS A 218 10.90 -3.22 9.45
CA HIS A 218 10.52 -3.88 10.69
C HIS A 218 10.88 -5.36 10.71
N LEU A 219 10.57 -6.09 9.63
CA LEU A 219 10.92 -7.50 9.50
C LEU A 219 12.44 -7.69 9.46
N LEU A 220 13.16 -6.80 8.78
CA LEU A 220 14.62 -6.77 8.79
C LEU A 220 15.17 -6.60 10.22
N HIS A 221 14.62 -5.66 10.98
CA HIS A 221 15.00 -5.45 12.38
C HIS A 221 14.68 -6.67 13.26
N GLN A 222 13.53 -7.31 13.06
CA GLN A 222 13.15 -8.49 13.85
C GLN A 222 13.97 -9.72 13.53
N LEU A 223 14.23 -10.02 12.25
CA LEU A 223 15.08 -11.13 11.84
C LEU A 223 16.50 -10.96 12.41
N ARG A 224 16.95 -9.72 12.61
CA ARG A 224 18.23 -9.41 13.25
C ARG A 224 18.21 -9.56 14.79
N THR A 225 17.16 -9.11 15.45
CA THR A 225 17.11 -8.98 16.92
C THR A 225 16.45 -10.15 17.64
N ALA A 226 15.63 -10.94 16.93
CA ALA A 226 14.99 -12.11 17.50
C ALA A 226 16.03 -13.19 17.82
N PRO A 227 15.89 -13.91 18.96
CA PRO A 227 16.69 -15.10 19.22
C PRO A 227 16.55 -16.09 18.06
N GLY A 228 17.65 -16.71 17.60
CA GLY A 228 17.65 -17.59 16.43
C GLY A 228 16.64 -18.76 16.50
N GLN A 229 16.33 -19.23 17.71
CA GLN A 229 15.34 -20.29 17.98
C GLN A 229 13.88 -19.82 17.91
N SER A 230 13.63 -18.52 17.82
CA SER A 230 12.27 -17.97 17.67
C SER A 230 11.67 -18.43 16.36
N ARG A 231 10.37 -18.73 16.35
CA ARG A 231 9.67 -19.15 15.14
C ARG A 231 9.24 -17.96 14.30
N LEU A 232 9.18 -18.13 12.98
CA LEU A 232 8.75 -17.05 12.07
C LEU A 232 7.33 -16.57 12.36
N ASN A 233 6.42 -17.42 12.83
CA ASN A 233 5.07 -17.02 13.23
C ASN A 233 5.00 -16.18 14.52
N GLN A 234 6.09 -16.10 15.28
CA GLN A 234 6.20 -15.25 16.47
C GLN A 234 6.68 -13.84 16.11
N LEU A 235 7.19 -13.65 14.89
CA LEU A 235 7.60 -12.35 14.38
C LEU A 235 6.35 -11.49 14.17
N GLN A 236 6.40 -10.25 14.66
CA GLN A 236 5.31 -9.31 14.45
C GLN A 236 5.42 -8.79 13.02
N LEU A 237 4.48 -9.23 12.18
CA LEU A 237 4.40 -8.83 10.78
C LEU A 237 4.05 -7.35 10.59
N LEU A 238 3.58 -6.70 11.67
CA LEU A 238 3.22 -5.29 11.70
C LEU A 238 4.20 -4.56 12.63
N SER A 239 4.85 -3.53 12.11
CA SER A 239 5.71 -2.65 12.89
C SER A 239 5.00 -2.10 14.12
N ARG A 240 5.50 -2.43 15.32
CA ARG A 240 5.29 -1.63 16.54
C ARG A 240 6.15 -0.36 16.46
N ALA A 241 6.00 0.42 15.39
CA ALA A 241 6.45 1.81 15.43
C ALA A 241 5.52 2.51 16.45
N SER A 242 6.11 3.05 17.53
CA SER A 242 5.56 3.86 18.64
C SER A 242 4.08 3.70 19.08
N PRO A 243 3.72 3.98 20.34
CA PRO A 243 2.32 4.11 20.77
C PRO A 243 1.48 5.11 19.94
N SER A 244 2.14 5.94 19.11
CA SER A 244 1.53 6.81 18.11
C SER A 244 1.29 6.16 16.73
N ASP A 245 1.92 5.03 16.39
CA ASP A 245 2.00 4.50 15.01
C ASP A 245 1.50 3.07 14.82
N THR A 246 0.94 2.44 15.86
CA THR A 246 -0.04 1.36 15.66
C THR A 246 -1.31 1.95 15.01
N GLN A 247 -1.26 2.26 13.72
CA GLN A 247 -2.40 2.64 12.90
C GLN A 247 -2.72 1.53 11.91
N ILE A 248 -3.99 1.13 11.86
CA ILE A 248 -4.55 0.61 10.63
C ILE A 248 -4.26 1.76 9.66
N ARG A 249 -3.39 1.66 8.65
CA ARG A 249 -2.86 2.87 7.97
C ARG A 249 -3.89 3.72 7.20
N GLY A 250 -5.18 3.39 7.33
CA GLY A 250 -6.32 4.30 7.13
C GLY A 250 -6.73 5.14 8.36
N CYS A 251 -6.02 5.08 9.49
CA CYS A 251 -6.44 5.63 10.77
C CYS A 251 -6.54 7.14 10.76
N ILE A 252 -7.69 7.66 11.13
CA ILE A 252 -8.00 9.08 11.16
C ILE A 252 -7.79 9.60 12.57
N ARG A 253 -6.60 9.29 13.10
CA ARG A 253 -6.12 9.86 14.35
C ARG A 253 -4.89 10.75 14.12
N SER A 254 -4.25 10.68 12.94
CA SER A 254 -3.11 11.55 12.63
C SER A 254 -3.57 12.99 12.41
N SER A 255 -2.81 13.95 12.95
CA SER A 255 -2.99 15.39 12.74
C SER A 255 -3.08 15.73 11.26
N THR A 256 -2.27 15.08 10.43
CA THR A 256 -2.23 15.25 8.97
C THR A 256 -3.59 15.04 8.30
N LYS A 257 -4.37 14.01 8.68
CA LYS A 257 -5.70 13.78 8.06
C LYS A 257 -6.75 14.79 8.55
N TYR A 258 -6.62 15.28 9.78
CA TYR A 258 -7.44 16.39 10.26
C TYR A 258 -7.06 17.71 9.58
N GLU A 259 -5.78 17.96 9.29
CA GLU A 259 -5.32 19.11 8.51
C GLU A 259 -5.83 19.05 7.07
N VAL A 260 -5.69 17.89 6.41
CA VAL A 260 -6.22 17.70 5.04
C VAL A 260 -7.73 17.91 5.00
N SER A 261 -8.49 17.37 5.96
CA SER A 261 -9.94 17.63 6.01
C SER A 261 -10.27 19.11 6.28
N SER A 262 -9.43 19.86 7.00
CA SER A 262 -9.59 21.31 7.14
C SER A 262 -9.30 22.06 5.85
N ILE A 263 -8.30 21.63 5.06
CA ILE A 263 -8.02 22.19 3.73
C ILE A 263 -9.21 21.93 2.79
N VAL A 264 -9.73 20.69 2.79
CA VAL A 264 -10.93 20.32 2.02
C VAL A 264 -12.12 21.19 2.45
N ALA A 265 -12.34 21.36 3.75
CA ALA A 265 -13.42 22.19 4.27
C ALA A 265 -13.33 23.65 3.79
N SER A 266 -12.13 24.24 3.81
CA SER A 266 -11.90 25.60 3.32
C SER A 266 -12.25 25.74 1.83
N ARG A 267 -11.81 24.78 1.00
CA ARG A 267 -12.15 24.75 -0.43
C ARG A 267 -13.66 24.54 -0.67
N LEU A 268 -14.30 23.71 0.13
CA LEU A 268 -15.75 23.47 0.05
C LEU A 268 -16.55 24.71 0.45
N ALA A 269 -16.14 25.40 1.51
CA ALA A 269 -16.77 26.67 1.91
C ALA A 269 -16.61 27.73 0.81
N GLN A 270 -15.43 27.81 0.18
CA GLN A 270 -15.22 28.66 -1.01
C GLN A 270 -16.09 28.23 -2.20
N ALA A 271 -16.43 26.95 -2.33
CA ALA A 271 -17.36 26.45 -3.34
C ALA A 271 -18.84 26.66 -2.97
N GLY A 272 -19.14 27.33 -1.85
CA GLY A 272 -20.50 27.61 -1.38
C GLY A 272 -21.13 26.51 -0.52
N VAL A 273 -20.36 25.54 -0.02
CA VAL A 273 -20.84 24.56 0.95
C VAL A 273 -21.02 25.24 2.31
N GLY A 274 -22.18 25.03 2.93
CA GLY A 274 -22.57 25.57 4.22
C GLY A 274 -23.81 24.85 4.78
N PRO A 275 -24.47 25.41 5.81
CA PRO A 275 -25.62 24.78 6.45
C PRO A 275 -26.73 24.47 5.45
N ASN A 276 -27.33 23.28 5.56
CA ASN A 276 -28.36 22.76 4.66
C ASN A 276 -27.92 22.51 3.20
N VAL A 277 -26.62 22.56 2.90
CA VAL A 277 -26.09 22.14 1.59
C VAL A 277 -25.78 20.65 1.60
N PHE A 278 -26.42 19.87 0.73
CA PHE A 278 -26.17 18.44 0.57
C PHE A 278 -25.05 18.19 -0.45
N VAL A 279 -24.01 17.46 -0.03
CA VAL A 279 -22.84 17.16 -0.85
C VAL A 279 -22.75 15.64 -1.09
N PRO A 280 -23.05 15.16 -2.30
CA PRO A 280 -22.85 13.77 -2.65
C PRO A 280 -21.38 13.36 -2.70
N LEU A 281 -21.09 12.18 -2.14
CA LEU A 281 -19.76 11.61 -1.98
C LEU A 281 -19.69 10.25 -2.69
N CYS A 282 -18.80 10.14 -3.68
CA CYS A 282 -18.59 8.91 -4.46
C CYS A 282 -17.10 8.52 -4.45
N PHE A 283 -16.68 7.85 -3.38
CA PHE A 283 -15.27 7.51 -3.12
C PHE A 283 -15.08 6.04 -2.74
N ASN A 284 -13.84 5.58 -2.90
CA ASN A 284 -13.36 4.35 -2.26
C ASN A 284 -13.11 4.58 -0.75
N LYS A 285 -12.93 3.48 0.01
CA LYS A 285 -12.99 3.49 1.48
C LYS A 285 -12.10 4.54 2.17
N SER A 286 -10.79 4.59 1.94
CA SER A 286 -9.91 5.50 2.69
C SER A 286 -10.20 6.99 2.48
N SER A 287 -10.41 7.44 1.24
CA SER A 287 -10.59 8.86 0.91
C SER A 287 -11.95 9.43 1.34
N ALA A 288 -12.96 8.57 1.47
CA ALA A 288 -14.33 8.99 1.79
C ALA A 288 -14.43 9.68 3.16
N ILE A 289 -13.68 9.21 4.15
CA ILE A 289 -13.82 9.74 5.51
C ILE A 289 -13.20 11.14 5.63
N VAL A 290 -12.08 11.39 4.96
CA VAL A 290 -11.48 12.73 4.88
C VAL A 290 -12.44 13.69 4.18
N ALA A 291 -13.11 13.24 3.11
CA ALA A 291 -14.13 14.02 2.42
C ALA A 291 -15.36 14.29 3.33
N MET A 292 -15.85 13.29 4.06
CA MET A 292 -16.94 13.47 5.02
C MET A 292 -16.58 14.50 6.09
N LEU A 293 -15.39 14.39 6.70
CA LEU A 293 -14.91 15.36 7.67
C LEU A 293 -14.80 16.77 7.09
N GLY A 294 -14.33 16.89 5.84
CA GLY A 294 -14.26 18.17 5.14
C GLY A 294 -15.64 18.80 4.92
N VAL A 295 -16.63 18.02 4.47
CA VAL A 295 -18.01 18.48 4.27
C VAL A 295 -18.63 18.92 5.60
N LEU A 296 -18.51 18.10 6.65
CA LEU A 296 -19.05 18.43 7.97
C LEU A 296 -18.38 19.67 8.56
N LYS A 297 -17.05 19.83 8.40
CA LYS A 297 -16.32 21.04 8.81
C LYS A 297 -16.76 22.29 8.04
N ALA A 298 -17.07 22.15 6.75
CA ALA A 298 -17.65 23.24 5.95
C ALA A 298 -19.12 23.55 6.31
N GLY A 299 -19.75 22.74 7.16
CA GLY A 299 -21.15 22.89 7.58
C GLY A 299 -22.17 22.26 6.62
N GLY A 300 -21.71 21.51 5.61
CA GLY A 300 -22.58 20.76 4.71
C GLY A 300 -22.94 19.37 5.24
N ALA A 301 -23.86 18.71 4.54
CA ALA A 301 -24.34 17.37 4.85
C ALA A 301 -23.85 16.35 3.83
N CYS A 302 -23.34 15.21 4.32
CA CYS A 302 -22.81 14.15 3.49
C CYS A 302 -23.93 13.29 2.87
N VAL A 303 -23.86 13.02 1.57
CA VAL A 303 -24.76 12.06 0.89
C VAL A 303 -23.92 10.97 0.25
N SER A 304 -23.86 9.79 0.86
CA SER A 304 -23.02 8.70 0.34
C SER A 304 -23.65 8.04 -0.89
N LEU A 305 -22.85 7.93 -1.96
CA LEU A 305 -23.20 7.27 -3.21
C LEU A 305 -22.37 6.00 -3.38
N ASP A 306 -23.01 4.95 -3.90
CA ASP A 306 -22.35 3.70 -4.27
C ASP A 306 -22.21 3.66 -5.81
N PRO A 307 -20.96 3.70 -6.35
CA PRO A 307 -20.72 3.71 -7.79
C PRO A 307 -21.16 2.41 -8.48
N ALA A 308 -21.34 1.31 -7.74
CA ALA A 308 -21.84 0.05 -8.30
C ALA A 308 -23.35 0.07 -8.56
N ARG A 309 -24.06 1.11 -8.14
CA ARG A 309 -25.50 1.25 -8.39
C ARG A 309 -25.79 1.79 -9.79
N PRO A 310 -26.96 1.45 -10.37
CA PRO A 310 -27.34 1.95 -11.69
C PRO A 310 -27.25 3.48 -11.77
N VAL A 311 -26.70 4.01 -12.86
CA VAL A 311 -26.52 5.45 -13.08
C VAL A 311 -27.84 6.22 -12.93
N SER A 312 -28.97 5.64 -13.35
CA SER A 312 -30.30 6.23 -13.17
C SER A 312 -30.66 6.49 -11.70
N ARG A 313 -30.24 5.59 -10.79
CA ARG A 313 -30.43 5.78 -9.34
C ARG A 313 -29.55 6.91 -8.82
N ILE A 314 -28.28 6.97 -9.24
CA ILE A 314 -27.34 8.01 -8.83
C ILE A 314 -27.83 9.39 -9.28
N LYS A 315 -28.24 9.52 -10.55
CA LYS A 315 -28.82 10.76 -11.11
C LYS A 315 -30.02 11.23 -10.28
N ARG A 316 -30.93 10.31 -9.96
CA ARG A 316 -32.12 10.64 -9.18
C ARG A 316 -31.79 11.14 -7.77
N ILE A 317 -30.77 10.58 -7.12
CA ILE A 317 -30.30 11.06 -5.81
C ILE A 317 -29.70 12.47 -5.93
N ILE A 318 -28.90 12.74 -6.97
CA ILE A 318 -28.34 14.07 -7.22
C ILE A 318 -29.45 15.10 -7.44
N GLU A 319 -30.45 14.77 -8.25
CA GLU A 319 -31.61 15.61 -8.51
C GLU A 319 -32.42 15.88 -7.24
N ASP A 320 -32.70 14.84 -6.44
CA ASP A 320 -33.46 14.95 -5.18
C ASP A 320 -32.73 15.80 -4.13
N THR A 321 -31.41 15.67 -4.05
CA THR A 321 -30.57 16.51 -3.16
C THR A 321 -30.37 17.93 -3.66
N ARG A 322 -30.73 18.23 -4.92
CA ARG A 322 -30.43 19.50 -5.61
C ARG A 322 -28.95 19.88 -5.52
N ALA A 323 -28.07 18.88 -5.52
CA ALA A 323 -26.65 19.07 -5.33
C ALA A 323 -26.04 19.83 -6.51
N THR A 324 -25.32 20.91 -6.21
CA THR A 324 -24.55 21.69 -7.19
C THR A 324 -23.10 21.22 -7.30
N LEU A 325 -22.65 20.39 -6.35
CA LEU A 325 -21.28 19.88 -6.24
C LEU A 325 -21.32 18.41 -5.82
N VAL A 326 -20.51 17.57 -6.47
CA VAL A 326 -20.24 16.19 -6.06
C VAL A 326 -18.75 16.01 -5.80
N LEU A 327 -18.39 15.36 -4.70
CA LEU A 327 -17.03 14.93 -4.44
C LEU A 327 -16.86 13.48 -4.87
N SER A 328 -15.86 13.19 -5.69
CA SER A 328 -15.59 11.84 -6.18
C SER A 328 -14.10 11.55 -6.33
N SER A 329 -13.74 10.26 -6.39
CA SER A 329 -12.39 9.87 -6.80
C SER A 329 -12.17 10.14 -8.29
N PRO A 330 -10.92 10.39 -8.74
CA PRO A 330 -10.65 10.69 -10.16
C PRO A 330 -11.22 9.65 -11.14
N GLY A 331 -11.19 8.37 -10.76
CA GLY A 331 -11.76 7.28 -11.57
C GLY A 331 -13.28 7.31 -11.72
N GLN A 332 -14.00 7.94 -10.77
CA GLN A 332 -15.47 8.03 -10.78
C GLN A 332 -16.00 9.36 -11.33
N ALA A 333 -15.12 10.34 -11.57
CA ALA A 333 -15.50 11.67 -12.06
C ALA A 333 -16.29 11.63 -13.39
N LYS A 334 -16.02 10.63 -14.25
CA LYS A 334 -16.73 10.45 -15.53
C LYS A 334 -18.24 10.21 -15.35
N LEU A 335 -18.68 9.64 -14.22
CA LEU A 335 -20.10 9.41 -13.94
C LEU A 335 -20.90 10.71 -13.77
N PHE A 336 -20.23 11.80 -13.41
CA PHE A 336 -20.84 13.07 -13.05
C PHE A 336 -20.73 14.15 -14.12
N LYS A 337 -20.12 13.84 -15.27
CA LYS A 337 -19.97 14.78 -16.39
C LYS A 337 -21.36 15.19 -16.91
N GLY A 338 -21.69 16.48 -16.78
CA GLY A 338 -22.98 17.04 -17.18
C GLY A 338 -24.12 16.88 -16.15
N LEU A 339 -23.83 16.34 -14.95
CA LEU A 339 -24.80 16.21 -13.84
C LEU A 339 -24.66 17.29 -12.77
N VAL A 340 -23.48 17.90 -12.67
CA VAL A 340 -23.19 19.02 -11.76
C VAL A 340 -22.30 20.04 -12.47
N SER A 341 -22.51 21.31 -12.15
CA SER A 341 -21.69 22.43 -12.64
C SER A 341 -20.34 22.49 -11.92
N GLU A 342 -19.29 22.90 -12.62
CA GLU A 342 -17.98 23.18 -12.00
C GLU A 342 -18.13 24.26 -10.91
N ALA A 343 -17.52 24.02 -9.75
CA ALA A 343 -17.65 24.88 -8.58
C ALA A 343 -17.21 26.32 -8.89
N ARG A 344 -18.06 27.30 -8.55
CA ARG A 344 -17.71 28.73 -8.59
C ARG A 344 -17.22 29.16 -7.21
N ILE A 345 -16.13 29.94 -7.22
CA ILE A 345 -15.50 30.48 -6.00
C ILE A 345 -16.37 31.62 -5.46
N ALA A 346 -16.79 31.49 -4.20
CA ALA A 346 -17.44 32.52 -3.38
C ALA A 346 -16.51 32.91 -2.22
N PRO A 347 -16.58 34.16 -1.72
CA PRO A 347 -15.75 34.61 -0.62
C PRO A 347 -16.10 33.91 0.69
N SER A 348 -15.07 33.71 1.51
CA SER A 348 -15.03 32.92 2.74
C SER A 348 -16.21 33.14 3.71
N PHE A 349 -16.80 32.04 4.18
CA PHE A 349 -17.72 32.04 5.32
C PHE A 349 -17.06 31.40 6.55
N ASN A 350 -17.07 32.11 7.67
CA ASN A 350 -16.96 31.48 9.00
C ASN A 350 -18.32 30.83 9.28
N VAL A 351 -18.40 29.51 9.09
CA VAL A 351 -19.66 28.78 9.26
C VAL A 351 -19.83 28.42 10.73
N GLY A 352 -20.75 29.10 11.42
CA GLY A 352 -21.26 28.62 12.70
C GLY A 352 -22.08 27.35 12.49
N GLN A 353 -21.68 26.23 13.11
CA GLN A 353 -22.39 24.95 13.00
C GLN A 353 -23.50 24.86 14.06
N ASN A 354 -24.73 24.52 13.66
CA ASN A 354 -25.83 24.27 14.60
C ASN A 354 -26.01 22.75 14.79
N PRO A 355 -26.18 22.23 16.03
CA PRO A 355 -26.47 20.81 16.25
C PRO A 355 -27.72 20.28 15.53
N ASN A 356 -28.63 21.17 15.12
CA ASN A 356 -29.82 20.81 14.36
C ASN A 356 -29.60 20.76 12.84
N ASP A 357 -28.45 21.24 12.34
CA ASP A 357 -28.14 21.19 10.92
C ASP A 357 -27.99 19.74 10.45
N PRO A 358 -28.39 19.43 9.20
CA PRO A 358 -28.17 18.13 8.59
C PRO A 358 -26.68 17.76 8.56
N ALA A 359 -26.36 16.52 8.97
CA ALA A 359 -24.99 15.97 8.90
C ALA A 359 -24.87 14.89 7.82
N PHE A 360 -25.86 14.00 7.75
CA PHE A 360 -25.88 12.88 6.80
C PHE A 360 -27.25 12.72 6.16
N VAL A 361 -27.27 12.24 4.92
CA VAL A 361 -28.48 11.75 4.26
C VAL A 361 -28.27 10.30 3.84
N ILE A 362 -29.12 9.40 4.34
CA ILE A 362 -29.07 7.97 4.04
C ILE A 362 -30.25 7.62 3.14
N TYR A 363 -29.97 7.11 1.94
CA TYR A 363 -31.01 6.70 0.99
C TYR A 363 -31.42 5.25 1.19
N THR A 364 -32.72 5.03 1.44
CA THR A 364 -33.31 3.69 1.57
C THR A 364 -34.08 3.29 0.32
N SER A 365 -34.27 1.97 0.11
CA SER A 365 -35.20 1.44 -0.89
C SER A 365 -36.62 1.65 -0.37
N GLY A 366 -37.24 2.79 -0.69
CA GLY A 366 -38.62 3.07 -0.29
C GLY A 366 -39.57 2.00 -0.84
N THR A 367 -40.65 1.72 -0.10
CA THR A 367 -41.69 0.74 -0.48
C THR A 367 -42.37 1.04 -1.81
N THR A 368 -42.27 2.28 -2.30
CA THR A 368 -42.80 2.75 -3.58
C THR A 368 -41.82 2.60 -4.75
N GLY A 369 -40.64 1.97 -4.53
CA GLY A 369 -39.57 1.85 -5.53
C GLY A 369 -38.75 3.14 -5.73
N VAL A 370 -39.21 4.27 -5.18
CA VAL A 370 -38.50 5.55 -5.21
C VAL A 370 -37.58 5.65 -3.98
N PRO A 371 -36.27 5.94 -4.16
CA PRO A 371 -35.36 6.15 -3.04
C PRO A 371 -35.83 7.32 -2.15
N LYS A 372 -35.77 7.16 -0.83
CA LYS A 372 -36.08 8.23 0.12
C LYS A 372 -34.84 8.56 0.95
N GLY A 373 -34.45 9.82 0.98
CA GLY A 373 -33.36 10.32 1.80
C GLY A 373 -33.81 10.57 3.24
N VAL A 374 -33.23 9.85 4.20
CA VAL A 374 -33.41 10.11 5.63
C VAL A 374 -32.35 11.13 6.05
N VAL A 375 -32.79 12.32 6.44
CA VAL A 375 -31.91 13.41 6.90
C VAL A 375 -31.61 13.23 8.38
N VAL A 376 -30.33 13.11 8.72
CA VAL A 376 -29.86 12.89 10.09
C VAL A 376 -29.05 14.12 10.55
N PRO A 377 -29.51 14.85 11.59
CA PRO A 377 -28.81 16.03 12.08
C PRO A 377 -27.61 15.66 12.97
N HIS A 378 -26.68 16.59 13.14
CA HIS A 378 -25.49 16.43 13.99
C HIS A 378 -25.84 15.91 15.39
N LYS A 379 -26.86 16.49 16.04
CA LYS A 379 -27.29 16.09 17.38
C LYS A 379 -27.64 14.60 17.48
N ALA A 380 -28.27 14.03 16.46
CA ALA A 380 -28.70 12.63 16.50
C ALA A 380 -27.49 11.68 16.48
N ILE A 381 -26.49 11.99 15.64
CA ILE A 381 -25.24 11.22 15.58
C ILE A 381 -24.48 11.35 16.90
N CYS A 382 -24.28 12.58 17.39
CA CYS A 382 -23.54 12.82 18.63
C CYS A 382 -24.18 12.15 19.84
N THR A 383 -25.52 12.19 19.97
CA THR A 383 -26.25 11.53 21.06
C THR A 383 -26.16 10.01 20.95
N SER A 384 -26.33 9.43 19.76
CA SER A 384 -26.21 7.96 19.57
C SER A 384 -24.80 7.48 19.87
N ALA A 385 -23.78 8.12 19.28
CA ALA A 385 -22.38 7.77 19.48
C ALA A 385 -21.92 7.93 20.93
N PHE A 386 -22.46 8.91 21.66
CA PHE A 386 -22.27 9.00 23.09
C PHE A 386 -22.90 7.80 23.81
N ALA A 387 -24.16 7.46 23.53
CA ALA A 387 -24.89 6.41 24.25
C ALA A 387 -24.38 4.98 23.99
N HIS A 388 -24.11 4.61 22.74
CA HIS A 388 -23.62 3.26 22.40
C HIS A 388 -22.12 3.12 22.57
N GLY A 389 -21.34 4.20 22.40
CA GLY A 389 -19.89 4.12 22.46
C GLY A 389 -19.37 3.72 23.85
N GLU A 390 -20.08 4.09 24.92
CA GLU A 390 -19.75 3.67 26.28
C GLU A 390 -20.02 2.18 26.49
N ARG A 391 -21.20 1.71 26.05
CA ARG A 391 -21.60 0.30 26.14
C ARG A 391 -20.68 -0.61 25.33
N LEU A 392 -20.20 -0.13 24.18
CA LEU A 392 -19.26 -0.83 23.31
C LEU A 392 -17.79 -0.66 23.74
N LYS A 393 -17.53 0.03 24.86
CA LYS A 393 -16.18 0.32 25.37
C LYS A 393 -15.26 0.95 24.32
N ILE A 394 -15.83 1.81 23.47
CA ILE A 394 -15.09 2.60 22.50
C ILE A 394 -14.45 3.79 23.24
N GLY A 395 -13.16 4.00 23.02
CA GLY A 395 -12.37 5.05 23.66
C GLY A 395 -11.08 5.35 22.89
N ARG A 396 -10.15 6.06 23.54
CA ARG A 396 -8.89 6.51 22.93
C ARG A 396 -8.00 5.36 22.48
N ASP A 397 -8.11 4.18 23.09
CA ASP A 397 -7.30 3.02 22.74
C ASP A 397 -7.97 2.12 21.69
N THR A 398 -9.19 2.46 21.27
CA THR A 398 -9.95 1.68 20.29
C THR A 398 -9.37 1.88 18.89
N ARG A 399 -9.12 0.75 18.20
CA ARG A 399 -8.79 0.70 16.78
C ARG A 399 -9.87 -0.10 16.08
N ALA A 400 -10.78 0.61 15.41
CA ALA A 400 -11.94 0.03 14.77
C ALA A 400 -11.74 -0.12 13.26
N LEU A 401 -12.28 -1.19 12.71
CA LEU A 401 -12.36 -1.42 11.27
C LEU A 401 -13.59 -0.69 10.70
N GLN A 402 -13.40 0.10 9.64
CA GLN A 402 -14.48 0.59 8.80
C GLN A 402 -14.98 -0.56 7.92
N PHE A 403 -16.03 -1.24 8.36
CA PHE A 403 -16.51 -2.46 7.72
C PHE A 403 -17.68 -2.18 6.78
N ALA A 404 -18.70 -1.48 7.29
CA ALA A 404 -19.96 -1.26 6.59
C ALA A 404 -19.78 -0.51 5.26
N VAL A 405 -20.73 -0.64 4.34
CA VAL A 405 -20.73 0.17 3.12
C VAL A 405 -21.19 1.59 3.47
N TYR A 406 -20.58 2.62 2.87
CA TYR A 406 -20.89 4.02 3.21
C TYR A 406 -22.32 4.45 2.94
N THR A 407 -23.04 3.74 2.09
CA THR A 407 -24.46 4.01 1.84
C THR A 407 -25.37 3.49 2.95
N PHE A 408 -24.82 2.84 3.98
CA PHE A 408 -25.56 2.30 5.11
C PHE A 408 -25.21 3.05 6.40
N ASP A 409 -26.19 3.21 7.28
CA ASP A 409 -26.08 3.97 8.53
C ASP A 409 -25.02 3.41 9.49
N ALA A 410 -24.83 2.09 9.51
CA ALA A 410 -23.78 1.42 10.29
C ALA A 410 -22.38 1.97 9.98
N SER A 411 -22.13 2.49 8.77
CA SER A 411 -20.85 3.12 8.46
C SER A 411 -20.59 4.40 9.26
N ILE A 412 -21.65 5.15 9.59
CA ILE A 412 -21.55 6.34 10.45
C ILE A 412 -21.15 5.91 11.86
N GLN A 413 -21.67 4.78 12.34
CA GLN A 413 -21.27 4.21 13.62
C GLN A 413 -19.78 3.79 13.60
N ASP A 414 -19.35 3.02 12.59
CA ASP A 414 -17.97 2.54 12.43
C ASP A 414 -16.95 3.69 12.48
N ILE A 415 -17.33 4.83 11.91
CA ILE A 415 -16.46 5.99 11.75
C ILE A 415 -16.60 6.95 12.92
N PHE A 416 -17.76 7.60 13.05
CA PHE A 416 -17.91 8.80 13.86
C PHE A 416 -18.00 8.50 15.35
N THR A 417 -18.48 7.32 15.75
CA THR A 417 -18.42 6.89 17.16
C THR A 417 -16.99 6.80 17.65
N VAL A 418 -16.12 6.25 16.81
CA VAL A 418 -14.72 5.99 17.14
C VAL A 418 -13.94 7.29 17.14
N LEU A 419 -14.14 8.15 16.13
CA LEU A 419 -13.48 9.46 16.07
C LEU A 419 -13.92 10.39 17.20
N GLN A 420 -15.21 10.46 17.51
CA GLN A 420 -15.73 11.30 18.61
C GLN A 420 -15.11 10.93 19.96
N ARG A 421 -14.80 9.64 20.17
CA ARG A 421 -14.23 9.12 21.42
C ARG A 421 -12.70 9.06 21.42
N GLY A 422 -12.06 9.62 20.39
CA GLY A 422 -10.60 9.72 20.27
C GLY A 422 -9.91 8.43 19.84
N GLY A 423 -10.66 7.44 19.36
CA GLY A 423 -10.14 6.21 18.79
C GLY A 423 -9.67 6.37 17.35
N CYS A 424 -9.34 5.24 16.74
CA CYS A 424 -8.68 5.13 15.44
C CYS A 424 -9.54 4.31 14.47
N VAL A 425 -9.86 4.85 13.29
CA VAL A 425 -10.70 4.15 12.29
C VAL A 425 -9.87 3.72 11.09
N GLY A 426 -9.77 2.43 10.85
CA GLY A 426 -9.06 1.86 9.72
C GLY A 426 -9.94 1.55 8.52
N ALA A 427 -9.64 2.12 7.36
CA ALA A 427 -10.27 1.74 6.10
C ALA A 427 -9.52 0.56 5.45
N VAL A 428 -10.26 -0.46 5.01
CA VAL A 428 -9.72 -1.63 4.29
C VAL A 428 -10.24 -1.61 2.85
N SER A 429 -9.39 -1.94 1.87
CA SER A 429 -9.81 -2.00 0.47
C SER A 429 -10.77 -3.18 0.24
N ALA A 430 -11.66 -3.07 -0.75
CA ALA A 430 -12.71 -4.07 -1.01
C ALA A 430 -12.15 -5.49 -1.22
N LEU A 431 -10.93 -5.62 -1.78
CA LEU A 431 -10.25 -6.89 -2.00
C LEU A 431 -9.83 -7.60 -0.70
N SER A 432 -9.55 -6.86 0.38
CA SER A 432 -9.15 -7.48 1.64
C SER A 432 -10.34 -7.86 2.52
N GLN A 433 -11.53 -7.29 2.31
CA GLN A 433 -12.72 -7.62 3.10
C GLN A 433 -13.18 -9.07 2.93
N THR A 434 -13.12 -9.61 1.70
CA THR A 434 -13.48 -11.01 1.41
C THR A 434 -12.52 -11.98 2.10
N LYS A 435 -11.23 -11.62 2.19
CA LYS A 435 -10.19 -12.43 2.85
C LYS A 435 -10.28 -12.38 4.38
N THR A 436 -10.60 -11.22 4.97
CA THR A 436 -10.74 -11.09 6.44
C THR A 436 -11.93 -11.87 6.99
N VAL A 437 -13.08 -11.89 6.30
CA VAL A 437 -14.26 -12.64 6.74
C VAL A 437 -14.02 -14.16 6.70
N GLN A 438 -13.29 -14.67 5.70
CA GLN A 438 -12.92 -16.09 5.65
C GLN A 438 -11.99 -16.51 6.81
N ALA A 439 -11.08 -15.63 7.24
CA ALA A 439 -10.19 -15.92 8.36
C ALA A 439 -10.95 -15.98 9.70
N THR A 440 -11.93 -15.09 9.92
CA THR A 440 -12.71 -15.06 11.18
C THR A 440 -13.68 -16.24 11.33
N TYR A 441 -14.17 -16.81 10.22
CA TYR A 441 -15.04 -18.00 10.24
C TYR A 441 -14.29 -19.32 10.38
N GLN A 442 -12.96 -19.35 10.26
CA GLN A 442 -12.15 -20.55 10.50
C GLN A 442 -11.58 -20.64 11.92
N GLU A 443 -11.79 -19.61 12.76
CA GLU A 443 -11.38 -19.58 14.17
C GLU A 443 -12.56 -19.70 15.16
N GLN A 444 -13.76 -20.06 14.69
CA GLN A 444 -14.87 -20.58 15.51
C GLN A 444 -15.14 -22.03 15.13
#